data_AF-A0A091KQ52-F1
#
_entry.id   AF-A0A091KQ52-F1
#
_cell.length_a   1.000
_cell.length_b   1.000
_cell.length_c   1.000
_cell.angle_alpha   90.00
_cell.angle_beta   90.00
_cell.angle_gamma   90.00
#
_symmetry.space_group_name_H-M   'P 1'
#
loop_
_entity.id
_entity.type
_entity.pdbx_description
1 polymer ?
#
loop_
_entity_poly.entity_id
_entity_poly.type
_entity_poly.pdbx_seq_one_letter_code
_entity_poly.pdbx_strand_id
1 'polypeptide(L)'
;PQEYASTVRRAVQSGNVNLKDRLTIELHADGRHGIVRVDRVPLAAKLVDLPCIVESLKTIDKKTFYKTADICQMLVCTVDGDLYPPLEEQTVSTDPKANKKKDKDREKKFIWNHGITLPLKNVRKRRFRKTAKKKYIESPDVEKEVKRLLSTDAEAVSVRWEVIAEDETKEVDNHGSLTSLDISSPGMSGHKQGHGSSEHDELREIFNDISSSSEDEDERDHHDDEDLNIMDTEEDLERQLQDKLNESDGQQQENEGSNQIVMGIQKQIDNLKSKLQETQDRRKRQEDLIMKVENLALKTRLQAMLDEFKQQEEREKQQMTSLQEQLESLMEK
;
A
#
# COMPACT_ATOMS: atom_id res chain seq x y z
N PRO A 1 9.71 -1.06 30.85
CA PRO A 1 10.37 -0.32 31.97
C PRO A 1 11.70 -0.96 32.41
N GLN A 2 12.67 -0.14 32.83
CA GLN A 2 14.08 -0.54 32.99
C GLN A 2 14.31 -1.57 34.10
N GLU A 3 13.60 -1.45 35.22
CA GLU A 3 13.74 -2.35 36.37
C GLU A 3 13.32 -3.79 36.01
N TYR A 4 12.14 -3.96 35.43
CA TYR A 4 11.64 -5.25 34.94
C TYR A 4 12.55 -5.84 33.84
N ALA A 5 13.03 -5.01 32.91
CA ALA A 5 13.97 -5.46 31.88
C ALA A 5 15.27 -6.00 32.49
N SER A 6 15.76 -5.40 33.58
CA SER A 6 16.95 -5.87 34.30
C SER A 6 16.69 -7.20 35.02
N THR A 7 15.51 -7.37 35.64
CA THR A 7 15.10 -8.63 36.26
C THR A 7 14.99 -9.77 35.25
N VAL A 8 14.31 -9.53 34.12
CA VAL A 8 14.19 -10.51 33.03
C VAL A 8 15.56 -10.83 32.43
N ARG A 9 16.42 -9.82 32.23
CA ARG A 9 17.79 -10.03 31.73
C ARG A 9 18.59 -10.99 32.61
N ARG A 10 18.58 -10.80 33.93
CA ARG A 10 19.24 -11.72 34.88
C ARG A 10 18.67 -13.13 34.81
N ALA A 11 17.34 -13.24 34.68
CA ALA A 11 16.67 -14.55 34.57
C ALA A 11 17.08 -15.28 33.29
N VAL A 12 17.09 -14.60 32.13
CA VAL A 12 17.54 -15.16 30.84
C VAL A 12 19.00 -15.62 30.91
N GLN A 13 19.89 -14.80 31.49
CA GLN A 13 21.31 -15.15 31.63
C GLN A 13 21.56 -16.33 32.57
N SER A 14 20.70 -16.53 33.57
CA SER A 14 20.81 -17.66 34.50
C SER A 14 20.49 -19.02 33.85
N GLY A 15 19.81 -19.03 32.71
CA GLY A 15 19.44 -20.27 32.00
C GLY A 15 18.46 -21.18 32.77
N ASN A 16 17.88 -20.71 33.87
CA ASN A 16 16.95 -21.51 34.68
C ASN A 16 15.63 -21.77 33.95
N VAL A 17 15.15 -23.01 34.05
CA VAL A 17 13.90 -23.48 33.41
C VAL A 17 12.66 -22.74 33.94
N ASN A 18 12.75 -22.12 35.12
CA ASN A 18 11.66 -21.37 35.74
C ASN A 18 11.33 -20.04 35.05
N LEU A 19 12.09 -19.61 34.02
CA LEU A 19 11.78 -18.38 33.28
C LEU A 19 10.37 -18.39 32.69
N LYS A 20 9.88 -19.55 32.25
CA LYS A 20 8.53 -19.71 31.69
C LYS A 20 7.41 -19.31 32.68
N ASP A 21 7.64 -19.52 33.98
CA ASP A 21 6.66 -19.21 35.02
C ASP A 21 6.82 -17.77 35.52
N ARG A 22 8.01 -17.19 35.30
CA ARG A 22 8.36 -15.82 35.69
C ARG A 22 8.00 -14.78 34.65
N LEU A 23 7.98 -15.13 33.37
CA LEU A 23 7.64 -14.23 32.27
C LEU A 23 6.53 -14.85 31.41
N THR A 24 5.37 -14.22 31.41
CA THR A 24 4.23 -14.63 30.58
C THR A 24 3.70 -13.45 29.77
N ILE A 25 3.15 -13.74 28.59
CA ILE A 25 2.59 -12.75 27.67
C ILE A 25 1.18 -13.19 27.32
N GLU A 26 0.22 -12.31 27.55
CA GLU A 26 -1.18 -12.47 27.15
C GLU A 26 -1.50 -11.35 26.16
N LEU A 27 -2.10 -11.69 25.02
CA LEU A 27 -2.56 -10.71 24.03
C LEU A 27 -4.08 -10.63 24.08
N HIS A 28 -4.61 -9.41 24.02
CA HIS A 28 -6.05 -9.21 23.92
C HIS A 28 -6.54 -9.54 22.51
N ALA A 29 -7.86 -9.76 22.39
CA ALA A 29 -8.50 -10.10 21.12
C ALA A 29 -8.37 -9.02 20.03
N ASP A 30 -8.06 -7.77 20.40
CA ASP A 30 -7.84 -6.69 19.45
C ASP A 30 -6.48 -6.76 18.71
N GLY A 31 -5.60 -7.67 19.12
CA GLY A 31 -4.27 -7.86 18.54
C GLY A 31 -3.29 -6.70 18.76
N ARG A 32 -3.67 -5.66 19.52
CA ARG A 32 -2.88 -4.45 19.72
C ARG A 32 -2.53 -4.18 21.17
N HIS A 33 -3.31 -4.70 22.12
CA HIS A 33 -3.00 -4.63 23.54
C HIS A 33 -2.63 -5.99 24.11
N GLY A 34 -1.92 -5.98 25.24
CA GLY A 34 -1.43 -7.17 25.93
C GLY A 34 -1.23 -6.93 27.42
N ILE A 35 -1.05 -8.01 28.16
CA ILE A 35 -0.52 -7.99 29.53
C ILE A 35 0.75 -8.83 29.54
N VAL A 36 1.87 -8.21 29.90
CA VAL A 36 3.13 -8.93 30.17
C VAL A 36 3.29 -9.05 31.66
N ARG A 37 3.38 -10.27 32.19
CA ARG A 37 3.59 -10.50 33.63
C ARG A 37 5.04 -10.88 33.88
N VAL A 38 5.71 -10.12 34.74
CA VAL A 38 7.06 -10.39 35.23
C VAL A 38 6.99 -10.69 36.71
N ASP A 39 7.37 -11.90 37.11
CA ASP A 39 7.21 -12.40 38.49
C ASP A 39 5.77 -12.21 39.01
N ARG A 40 4.80 -12.49 38.14
CA ARG A 40 3.35 -12.30 38.34
C ARG A 40 2.88 -10.85 38.45
N VAL A 41 3.78 -9.86 38.37
CA VAL A 41 3.42 -8.44 38.32
C VAL A 41 2.96 -8.08 36.91
N PRO A 42 1.70 -7.65 36.71
CA PRO A 42 1.18 -7.32 35.39
C PRO A 42 1.69 -5.95 34.92
N LEU A 43 2.04 -5.87 33.63
CA LEU A 43 2.41 -4.66 32.93
C LEU A 43 1.49 -4.50 31.73
N ALA A 44 0.91 -3.32 31.56
CA ALA A 44 0.14 -2.99 30.36
C ALA A 44 1.06 -2.96 29.15
N ALA A 45 0.70 -3.70 28.10
CA ALA A 45 1.50 -3.85 26.90
C ALA A 45 0.73 -3.38 25.65
N LYS A 46 1.47 -2.77 24.72
CA LYS A 46 0.94 -2.26 23.45
C LYS A 46 1.84 -2.70 22.30
N LEU A 47 1.26 -3.34 21.30
CA LEU A 47 1.96 -3.75 20.07
C LEU A 47 1.99 -2.58 19.09
N VAL A 48 3.19 -2.11 18.77
CA VAL A 48 3.42 -0.97 17.88
C VAL A 48 4.20 -1.37 16.63
N ASP A 49 3.94 -0.66 15.54
CA ASP A 49 4.57 -0.91 14.24
C ASP A 49 5.83 -0.05 14.08
N LEU A 50 6.97 -0.72 13.94
CA LEU A 50 8.27 -0.08 13.76
C LEU A 50 8.36 0.55 12.37
N PRO A 51 9.07 1.70 12.24
CA PRO A 51 9.25 2.35 10.96
C PRO A 51 10.26 1.65 10.05
N CYS A 52 11.22 0.93 10.63
CA CYS A 52 12.28 0.24 9.89
C CYS A 52 12.07 -1.27 10.00
N ILE A 53 12.24 -1.99 8.90
CA ILE A 53 12.35 -3.45 8.89
C ILE A 53 13.69 -3.81 9.53
N VAL A 54 13.65 -4.68 10.54
CA VAL A 54 14.85 -5.19 11.22
C VAL A 54 15.00 -6.66 10.88
N GLU A 55 16.09 -7.01 10.19
CA GLU A 55 16.39 -8.41 9.91
C GLU A 55 17.09 -9.04 11.12
N SER A 56 16.63 -10.23 11.50
CA SER A 56 17.35 -11.10 12.43
C SER A 56 18.23 -12.07 11.65
N LEU A 57 19.49 -12.18 12.03
CA LEU A 57 20.46 -13.06 11.39
C LEU A 57 21.14 -13.94 12.43
N LYS A 58 21.34 -15.21 12.09
CA LYS A 58 22.15 -16.15 12.87
C LYS A 58 23.50 -16.38 12.21
N THR A 59 24.50 -16.68 13.02
CA THR A 59 25.86 -17.00 12.57
C THR A 59 26.50 -18.01 13.54
N ILE A 60 27.47 -18.77 13.03
CA ILE A 60 28.32 -19.67 13.83
C ILE A 60 29.76 -19.14 13.84
N ASP A 61 30.25 -18.67 12.69
CA ASP A 61 31.62 -18.21 12.46
C ASP A 61 31.82 -16.69 12.70
N LYS A 62 30.73 -15.95 12.94
CA LYS A 62 30.68 -14.47 13.05
C LYS A 62 31.14 -13.74 11.79
N LYS A 63 31.11 -14.41 10.63
CA LYS A 63 31.47 -13.84 9.32
C LYS A 63 30.35 -14.06 8.31
N THR A 64 29.82 -15.27 8.25
CA THR A 64 28.71 -15.66 7.40
C THR A 64 27.43 -15.58 8.22
N PHE A 65 26.47 -14.80 7.73
CA PHE A 65 25.20 -14.55 8.40
C PHE A 65 24.05 -15.08 7.56
N TYR A 66 23.10 -15.75 8.20
CA TYR A 66 21.92 -16.31 7.57
C TYR A 66 20.68 -15.65 8.16
N LYS A 67 19.83 -15.08 7.30
CA LYS A 67 18.57 -14.46 7.70
C LYS A 67 17.63 -15.50 8.35
N THR A 68 16.98 -15.12 9.43
CA THR A 68 16.02 -15.97 10.15
C THR A 68 14.60 -15.43 10.14
N ALA A 69 14.43 -14.11 10.24
CA ALA A 69 13.12 -13.47 10.23
C ALA A 69 13.23 -11.96 10.00
N ASP A 70 12.14 -11.36 9.56
CA ASP A 70 11.90 -9.92 9.55
C ASP A 70 11.14 -9.51 10.81
N ILE A 71 11.58 -8.42 11.45
CA ILE A 71 10.96 -7.85 12.65
C ILE A 71 10.50 -6.44 12.31
N CYS A 72 9.19 -6.22 12.34
CA CYS A 72 8.55 -4.93 12.05
C CYS A 72 7.65 -4.42 13.19
N GLN A 73 7.55 -5.14 14.30
CA GLN A 73 6.71 -4.77 15.44
C GLN A 73 7.46 -4.87 16.77
N MET A 74 6.97 -4.15 17.77
CA MET A 74 7.52 -4.15 19.13
C MET A 74 6.39 -4.14 20.16
N LEU A 75 6.46 -5.02 21.15
CA LEU A 75 5.54 -5.04 22.28
C LEU A 75 6.10 -4.16 23.42
N VAL A 76 5.49 -2.99 23.62
CA VAL A 76 5.95 -1.98 24.59
C VAL A 76 5.20 -2.15 25.90
N CYS A 77 5.94 -2.37 26.99
CA CYS A 77 5.37 -2.52 28.34
C CYS A 77 5.51 -1.24 29.17
N THR A 78 4.43 -0.87 29.85
CA THR A 78 4.32 0.30 30.73
C THR A 78 3.84 -0.13 32.12
N VAL A 79 4.23 0.63 33.16
CA VAL A 79 3.80 0.34 34.55
C VAL A 79 2.42 0.92 34.80
N ASP A 80 2.16 2.13 34.31
CA ASP A 80 0.97 2.92 34.66
C ASP A 80 -0.12 2.90 33.57
N GLY A 81 -0.06 1.93 32.64
CA GLY A 81 -1.07 1.79 31.58
C GLY A 81 -2.27 0.97 32.02
N ASP A 82 -3.40 1.16 31.34
CA ASP A 82 -4.60 0.34 31.55
C ASP A 82 -4.33 -1.11 31.11
N LEU A 83 -4.58 -2.07 32.01
CA LEU A 83 -4.43 -3.51 31.73
C LEU A 83 -5.52 -4.03 30.80
N TYR A 84 -6.71 -3.44 30.86
CA TYR A 84 -7.86 -3.78 30.03
C TYR A 84 -8.41 -2.48 29.44
N PRO A 85 -7.72 -1.90 28.44
CA PRO A 85 -8.22 -0.71 27.78
C PRO A 85 -9.60 -1.02 27.18
N PRO A 86 -10.56 -0.07 27.23
CA PRO A 86 -11.88 -0.30 26.69
C PRO A 86 -11.79 -0.75 25.23
N LEU A 87 -12.51 -1.82 24.86
CA LEU A 87 -12.76 -2.07 23.45
C LEU A 87 -13.53 -0.84 22.95
N GLU A 88 -12.89 -0.01 22.13
CA GLU A 88 -13.60 1.08 21.49
C GLU A 88 -14.63 0.47 20.54
N GLU A 89 -15.88 0.38 21.00
CA GLU A 89 -17.00 -0.12 20.21
C GLU A 89 -17.00 0.59 18.85
N GLN A 90 -17.19 -0.19 17.79
CA GLN A 90 -17.47 0.34 16.46
C GLN A 90 -18.86 0.98 16.51
N THR A 91 -18.94 2.21 17.02
CA THR A 91 -20.10 3.05 16.81
C THR A 91 -20.11 3.37 15.31
N VAL A 92 -20.76 2.52 14.52
CA VAL A 92 -20.96 2.73 13.09
C VAL A 92 -21.80 3.99 12.96
N SER A 93 -21.13 5.12 12.71
CA SER A 93 -21.86 6.33 12.34
C SER A 93 -22.45 6.10 10.94
N THR A 94 -23.62 6.67 10.67
CA THR A 94 -24.29 6.55 9.37
C THR A 94 -23.53 7.27 8.24
N ASP A 95 -22.48 8.03 8.56
CA ASP A 95 -21.61 8.71 7.59
C ASP A 95 -20.32 7.89 7.34
N PRO A 96 -20.15 7.33 6.12
CA PRO A 96 -18.95 6.56 5.74
C PRO A 96 -17.64 7.34 5.90
N LYS A 97 -17.65 8.67 5.73
CA LYS A 97 -16.43 9.49 5.84
C LYS A 97 -15.98 9.65 7.29
N ALA A 98 -16.93 9.74 8.22
CA ALA A 98 -16.64 9.84 9.64
C ALA A 98 -16.04 8.54 10.20
N ASN A 99 -16.53 7.37 9.74
CA ASN A 99 -15.96 6.08 10.12
C ASN A 99 -14.52 5.92 9.62
N LYS A 100 -14.24 6.27 8.35
CA LYS A 100 -12.89 6.19 7.78
C LYS A 100 -11.87 7.07 8.51
N LYS A 101 -12.28 8.27 8.95
CA LYS A 101 -11.42 9.17 9.74
C LYS A 101 -11.14 8.58 11.14
N LYS A 102 -12.15 8.04 11.81
CA LYS A 102 -12.03 7.46 13.15
C LYS A 102 -11.11 6.23 13.15
N ASP A 103 -11.23 5.36 12.15
CA ASP A 103 -10.34 4.18 12.04
C ASP A 103 -8.89 4.57 11.72
N LYS A 104 -8.68 5.58 10.87
CA LYS A 104 -7.34 6.12 10.61
C LYS A 104 -6.69 6.69 11.87
N ASP A 105 -7.44 7.42 12.69
CA ASP A 105 -6.90 7.98 13.94
C ASP A 105 -6.61 6.90 14.98
N ARG A 106 -7.36 5.79 14.97
CA ARG A 106 -7.05 4.60 15.79
C ARG A 106 -5.75 3.95 15.36
N GLU A 107 -5.50 3.79 14.07
CA GLU A 107 -4.29 3.13 13.58
C GLU A 107 -3.03 3.94 13.91
N LYS A 108 -3.11 5.27 13.82
CA LYS A 108 -2.00 6.18 14.16
C LYS A 108 -1.45 5.97 15.58
N LYS A 109 -2.27 5.55 16.55
CA LYS A 109 -1.84 5.35 17.94
C LYS A 109 -0.90 4.16 18.14
N PHE A 110 -0.82 3.27 17.14
CA PHE A 110 0.05 2.10 17.12
C PHE A 110 1.29 2.30 16.24
N ILE A 111 1.43 3.43 15.57
CA ILE A 111 2.60 3.73 14.73
C ILE A 111 3.75 4.23 15.61
N TRP A 112 4.88 3.52 15.58
CA TRP A 112 6.09 3.95 16.27
C TRP A 112 6.92 4.91 15.38
N ASN A 113 7.34 6.04 15.96
CA ASN A 113 7.99 7.13 15.22
C ASN A 113 9.51 6.98 15.10
N HIS A 114 10.14 6.08 15.85
CA HIS A 114 11.58 5.99 15.98
C HIS A 114 12.12 4.62 15.52
N GLY A 115 13.33 4.57 14.98
CA GLY A 115 14.06 3.31 14.91
C GLY A 115 14.58 2.90 16.30
N ILE A 116 14.96 1.63 16.46
CA ILE A 116 15.50 1.09 17.72
C ILE A 116 16.88 1.70 18.04
N THR A 117 17.67 2.04 17.02
CA THR A 117 19.03 2.58 17.19
C THR A 117 19.03 4.12 17.30
N LEU A 118 19.98 4.66 18.06
CA LEU A 118 20.08 6.10 18.35
C LEU A 118 20.03 7.00 17.08
N PRO A 119 20.75 6.71 15.97
CA PRO A 119 20.74 7.58 14.79
C PRO A 119 19.39 7.64 14.04
N LEU A 120 18.49 6.71 14.34
CA LEU A 120 17.16 6.56 13.75
C LEU A 120 16.04 7.16 14.62
N LYS A 121 16.38 7.99 15.61
CA LYS A 121 15.37 8.83 16.29
C LYS A 121 14.64 9.70 15.25
N ASN A 122 13.30 9.67 15.34
CA ASN A 122 12.37 10.39 14.46
C ASN A 122 12.56 10.07 12.96
N VAL A 123 12.87 8.82 12.62
CA VAL A 123 13.19 8.42 11.24
C VAL A 123 12.05 8.71 10.25
N ARG A 124 10.78 8.49 10.64
CA ARG A 124 9.61 8.74 9.76
C ARG A 124 9.53 10.18 9.28
N LYS A 125 9.80 11.14 10.18
CA LYS A 125 9.69 12.58 9.88
C LYS A 125 10.96 13.17 9.27
N ARG A 126 12.14 12.60 9.60
CA ARG A 126 13.43 13.23 9.30
C ARG A 126 14.24 12.55 8.19
N ARG A 127 14.15 11.23 8.06
CA ARG A 127 15.05 10.45 7.19
C ARG A 127 14.32 9.70 6.08
N PHE A 128 13.02 9.45 6.22
CA PHE A 128 12.23 8.89 5.14
C PHE A 128 11.81 9.98 4.16
N ARG A 129 12.11 9.76 2.88
CA ARG A 129 11.59 10.59 1.80
C ARG A 129 10.10 10.27 1.67
N LYS A 130 9.24 11.27 1.89
CA LYS A 130 7.79 11.12 1.67
C LYS A 130 7.51 10.84 0.19
N THR A 131 6.55 9.96 -0.06
CA THR A 131 6.07 9.71 -1.42
C THR A 131 5.28 10.92 -1.89
N ALA A 132 5.73 11.57 -2.95
CA ALA A 132 4.94 12.62 -3.60
C ALA A 132 3.74 11.94 -4.26
N LYS A 133 2.53 12.28 -3.81
CA LYS A 133 1.33 11.87 -4.53
C LYS A 133 1.37 12.50 -5.91
N LYS A 134 1.11 11.69 -6.94
CA LYS A 134 0.89 12.22 -8.28
C LYS A 134 -0.45 12.96 -8.26
N LYS A 135 -0.40 14.28 -8.13
CA LYS A 135 -1.58 15.19 -8.14
C LYS A 135 -2.47 15.07 -9.39
N TYR A 136 -2.04 14.32 -10.41
CA TYR A 136 -2.59 14.33 -11.77
C TYR A 136 -3.33 13.06 -12.21
N ILE A 137 -3.48 12.02 -11.38
CA ILE A 137 -4.18 10.82 -11.88
C ILE A 137 -5.70 10.93 -11.70
N GLU A 138 -6.18 11.50 -10.61
CA GLU A 138 -7.62 11.66 -10.40
C GLU A 138 -7.84 13.02 -9.73
N SER A 139 -7.99 14.07 -10.55
CA SER A 139 -8.69 15.26 -10.07
C SER A 139 -10.18 14.89 -10.08
N PRO A 140 -10.81 14.64 -8.92
CA PRO A 140 -12.21 14.20 -8.86
C PRO A 140 -13.15 15.19 -9.55
N ASP A 141 -12.76 16.47 -9.62
CA ASP A 141 -13.49 17.49 -10.37
C ASP A 141 -13.37 17.31 -11.90
N VAL A 142 -12.19 16.93 -12.41
CA VAL A 142 -12.03 16.63 -13.85
C VAL A 142 -12.75 15.34 -14.20
N GLU A 143 -12.68 14.31 -13.36
CA GLU A 143 -13.44 13.08 -13.60
C GLU A 143 -14.95 13.32 -13.58
N LYS A 144 -15.43 14.12 -12.62
CA LYS A 144 -16.83 14.50 -12.52
C LYS A 144 -17.26 15.26 -13.77
N GLU A 145 -16.42 16.19 -14.24
CA GLU A 145 -16.73 17.00 -15.41
C GLU A 145 -16.65 16.18 -16.71
N VAL A 146 -15.64 15.31 -16.86
CA VAL A 146 -15.55 14.36 -17.98
C VAL A 146 -16.76 13.43 -18.00
N LYS A 147 -17.17 12.89 -16.84
CA LYS A 147 -18.39 12.08 -16.75
C LYS A 147 -19.63 12.88 -17.14
N ARG A 148 -19.75 14.13 -16.68
CA ARG A 148 -20.86 15.02 -17.04
C ARG A 148 -20.90 15.28 -18.55
N LEU A 149 -19.76 15.58 -19.17
CA LEU A 149 -19.62 15.80 -20.61
C LEU A 149 -20.02 14.54 -21.38
N LEU A 150 -19.46 13.38 -21.04
CA LEU A 150 -19.78 12.11 -21.69
C LEU A 150 -21.26 11.70 -21.53
N SER A 151 -21.87 11.97 -20.37
CA SER A 151 -23.31 11.74 -20.17
C SER A 151 -24.14 12.67 -21.05
N THR A 152 -23.75 13.94 -21.17
CA THR A 152 -24.45 14.92 -22.03
C THR A 152 -24.33 14.53 -23.50
N ASP A 153 -23.14 14.09 -23.92
CA ASP A 153 -22.87 13.63 -25.29
C ASP A 153 -23.68 12.37 -25.63
N ALA A 154 -23.86 11.45 -24.68
CA ALA A 154 -24.68 10.25 -24.87
C ALA A 154 -26.18 10.57 -25.03
N GLU A 155 -26.66 11.66 -24.44
CA GLU A 155 -28.04 12.14 -24.58
C GLU A 155 -28.24 12.96 -25.88
N ALA A 156 -27.16 13.41 -26.52
CA ALA A 156 -27.24 14.25 -27.71
C ALA A 156 -27.54 13.45 -28.98
N VAL A 157 -28.23 14.10 -29.94
CA VAL A 157 -28.56 13.49 -31.24
C VAL A 157 -27.33 13.41 -32.16
N SER A 158 -26.38 14.33 -32.00
CA SER A 158 -25.12 14.36 -32.75
C SER A 158 -24.05 15.10 -31.95
N VAL A 159 -22.83 14.59 -31.95
CA VAL A 159 -21.68 15.14 -31.20
C VAL A 159 -20.54 15.40 -32.18
N ARG A 160 -19.92 16.58 -32.07
CA ARG A 160 -18.68 16.95 -32.77
C ARG A 160 -17.76 17.69 -31.81
N TRP A 161 -16.47 17.39 -31.86
CA TRP A 161 -15.44 18.10 -31.11
C TRP A 161 -14.26 18.41 -32.02
N GLU A 162 -13.59 19.52 -31.75
CA GLU A 162 -12.38 19.95 -32.45
C GLU A 162 -11.43 20.60 -31.44
N VAL A 163 -10.13 20.44 -31.65
CA VAL A 163 -9.10 21.06 -30.81
C VAL A 163 -8.68 22.36 -31.49
N ILE A 164 -9.04 23.49 -30.90
CA ILE A 164 -8.69 24.82 -31.40
C ILE A 164 -7.42 25.28 -30.67
N ALA A 165 -6.37 25.58 -31.43
CA ALA A 165 -5.19 26.26 -30.90
C ALA A 165 -5.55 27.73 -30.62
N GLU A 166 -5.12 28.24 -29.46
CA GLU A 166 -5.53 29.56 -28.93
C GLU A 166 -5.14 30.75 -29.85
N ASP A 167 -4.27 30.52 -30.84
CA ASP A 167 -3.70 31.54 -31.72
C ASP A 167 -4.47 31.79 -33.04
N GLU A 168 -5.45 30.96 -33.42
CA GLU A 168 -6.04 31.01 -34.78
C GLU A 168 -7.28 31.92 -34.95
N THR A 169 -7.74 32.63 -33.90
CA THR A 169 -9.03 33.34 -33.95
C THR A 169 -8.98 34.88 -34.06
N LYS A 170 -7.82 35.49 -34.35
CA LYS A 170 -7.71 36.96 -34.42
C LYS A 170 -7.59 37.60 -35.81
N GLU A 171 -7.70 36.85 -36.91
CA GLU A 171 -7.46 37.42 -38.25
C GLU A 171 -8.63 37.16 -39.22
N VAL A 172 -9.79 37.78 -38.96
CA VAL A 172 -10.78 38.04 -40.03
C VAL A 172 -11.64 39.25 -39.65
N ASP A 173 -11.25 40.43 -40.15
CA ASP A 173 -12.13 41.47 -40.73
C ASP A 173 -11.42 42.84 -40.77
N ASN A 174 -10.81 43.21 -41.89
CA ASN A 174 -10.97 44.59 -42.40
C ASN A 174 -10.58 44.73 -43.88
N HIS A 175 -11.55 45.10 -44.70
CA HIS A 175 -11.39 45.49 -46.10
C HIS A 175 -10.86 46.93 -46.21
N GLY A 176 -9.86 47.16 -47.09
CA GLY A 176 -9.82 48.39 -47.91
C GLY A 176 -8.59 49.30 -47.82
N SER A 177 -7.69 49.20 -48.81
CA SER A 177 -7.29 50.29 -49.74
C SER A 177 -5.80 50.28 -50.12
N LEU A 178 -5.58 50.51 -51.41
CA LEU A 178 -4.37 50.44 -52.23
C LEU A 178 -3.33 51.54 -51.93
N THR A 179 -2.03 51.23 -52.08
CA THR A 179 -1.04 51.82 -53.03
C THR A 179 0.36 51.27 -52.70
N SER A 180 0.97 50.41 -53.53
CA SER A 180 2.02 50.73 -54.52
C SER A 180 3.27 51.44 -53.97
N LEU A 181 4.39 50.71 -53.85
CA LEU A 181 5.66 50.92 -54.58
C LEU A 181 6.78 50.01 -54.05
N ASP A 182 7.60 49.56 -54.99
CA ASP A 182 8.63 48.51 -54.96
C ASP A 182 9.85 48.75 -54.04
N ILE A 183 10.67 47.68 -53.92
CA ILE A 183 12.15 47.62 -53.93
C ILE A 183 12.82 46.94 -52.70
N SER A 184 13.22 45.68 -52.92
CA SER A 184 14.50 45.00 -52.60
C SER A 184 15.03 44.83 -51.16
N SER A 185 15.24 43.55 -50.80
CA SER A 185 16.26 43.04 -49.84
C SER A 185 17.66 42.97 -50.49
N PRO A 186 18.77 42.59 -49.79
CA PRO A 186 19.13 42.69 -48.36
C PRO A 186 20.55 43.30 -48.14
N GLY A 187 20.90 43.78 -46.94
CA GLY A 187 22.32 44.05 -46.63
C GLY A 187 22.67 44.84 -45.37
N MET A 188 23.14 44.11 -44.35
CA MET A 188 24.18 44.43 -43.36
C MET A 188 24.09 45.68 -42.44
N SER A 189 24.35 45.39 -41.16
CA SER A 189 25.18 46.13 -40.19
C SER A 189 24.48 46.81 -39.00
N GLY A 190 24.90 46.37 -37.80
CA GLY A 190 25.46 47.27 -36.78
C GLY A 190 24.56 48.13 -35.90
N HIS A 191 24.08 47.53 -34.80
CA HIS A 191 24.16 48.05 -33.41
C HIS A 191 23.24 49.21 -32.92
N LYS A 192 22.47 48.87 -31.86
CA LYS A 192 21.95 49.63 -30.68
C LYS A 192 20.52 50.22 -30.64
N GLN A 193 19.79 49.63 -29.67
CA GLN A 193 18.84 50.18 -28.67
C GLN A 193 17.43 50.62 -29.10
N GLY A 194 16.42 50.02 -28.44
CA GLY A 194 15.17 50.70 -28.04
C GLY A 194 13.87 49.88 -28.14
N HIS A 195 13.37 49.45 -26.97
CA HIS A 195 11.96 49.16 -26.59
C HIS A 195 11.21 47.91 -27.12
N GLY A 196 10.72 47.09 -26.17
CA GLY A 196 9.69 46.05 -26.36
C GLY A 196 9.25 45.37 -25.06
N SER A 197 8.18 45.92 -24.45
CA SER A 197 7.22 45.37 -23.47
C SER A 197 7.68 44.73 -22.13
N SER A 198 7.38 45.49 -21.07
CA SER A 198 7.37 45.18 -19.64
C SER A 198 5.97 44.76 -19.21
N GLU A 199 5.70 43.45 -19.08
CA GLU A 199 4.45 42.97 -18.44
C GLU A 199 4.64 41.70 -17.57
N HIS A 200 5.84 41.08 -17.56
CA HIS A 200 6.06 39.82 -16.85
C HIS A 200 6.71 39.99 -15.45
N ASP A 201 7.22 41.17 -15.12
CA ASP A 201 7.88 41.42 -13.82
C ASP A 201 6.93 41.95 -12.73
N GLU A 202 5.81 42.59 -13.08
CA GLU A 202 4.88 43.17 -12.08
C GLU A 202 4.09 42.10 -11.29
N LEU A 203 3.87 40.90 -11.84
CA LEU A 203 3.17 39.82 -11.13
C LEU A 203 4.04 39.08 -10.11
N ARG A 204 5.37 39.18 -10.21
CA ARG A 204 6.31 38.51 -9.29
C ARG A 204 6.55 39.31 -8.01
N GLU A 205 6.46 40.64 -8.07
CA GLU A 205 6.63 41.49 -6.89
C GLU A 205 5.41 41.44 -5.95
N ILE A 206 4.18 41.36 -6.50
CA ILE A 206 2.95 41.28 -5.68
C ILE A 206 2.89 40.02 -4.82
N PHE A 207 3.45 38.89 -5.28
CA PHE A 207 3.43 37.64 -4.52
C PHE A 207 4.49 37.58 -3.41
N ASN A 208 5.50 38.45 -3.46
CA ASN A 208 6.61 38.47 -2.51
C ASN A 208 6.32 39.36 -1.29
N ASP A 209 5.46 40.37 -1.45
CA ASP A 209 5.13 41.36 -0.40
C ASP A 209 4.01 40.92 0.57
N ILE A 210 3.33 39.79 0.33
CA ILE A 210 2.33 39.23 1.26
C ILE A 210 3.00 38.33 2.33
N SER A 211 4.27 37.96 2.15
CA SER A 211 4.94 36.94 2.98
C SER A 211 5.86 37.49 4.08
N SER A 212 5.70 38.76 4.48
CA SER A 212 6.51 39.33 5.57
C SER A 212 5.66 40.20 6.51
N SER A 213 4.92 39.56 7.42
CA SER A 213 4.49 40.17 8.68
C SER A 213 4.12 39.13 9.74
N SER A 214 4.82 39.22 10.87
CA SER A 214 4.50 38.83 12.26
C SER A 214 4.43 37.36 12.70
N GLU A 215 5.18 37.13 13.78
CA GLU A 215 5.30 35.94 14.64
C GLU A 215 4.05 35.70 15.52
N ASP A 216 3.96 34.46 16.03
CA ASP A 216 3.11 33.91 17.11
C ASP A 216 1.59 33.75 16.87
N GLU A 217 1.14 32.50 16.65
CA GLU A 217 0.47 31.65 17.65
C GLU A 217 -0.07 30.37 17.00
N ASP A 218 -0.23 29.33 17.81
CA ASP A 218 -0.67 27.97 17.47
C ASP A 218 -1.94 27.90 16.59
N GLU A 219 -1.81 27.42 15.35
CA GLU A 219 -2.94 26.89 14.57
C GLU A 219 -2.52 25.58 13.92
N ARG A 220 -2.95 24.49 14.57
CA ARG A 220 -3.19 23.14 14.04
C ARG A 220 -2.89 22.98 12.56
N ASP A 221 -1.67 22.54 12.26
CA ASP A 221 -1.32 22.08 10.93
C ASP A 221 -1.98 20.71 10.69
N HIS A 222 -3.26 20.77 10.30
CA HIS A 222 -4.09 19.65 9.90
C HIS A 222 -3.76 19.30 8.44
N HIS A 223 -2.48 19.10 8.12
CA HIS A 223 -2.09 18.56 6.82
C HIS A 223 -2.38 17.05 6.80
N ASP A 224 -3.39 16.72 6.02
CA ASP A 224 -3.79 15.37 5.63
C ASP A 224 -2.59 14.56 5.09
N ASP A 225 -1.92 13.84 5.98
CA ASP A 225 -1.07 12.68 5.65
C ASP A 225 -2.00 11.53 5.22
N GLU A 226 -2.64 11.69 4.06
CA GLU A 226 -3.15 10.61 3.22
C GLU A 226 -1.94 9.80 2.72
N ASP A 227 -1.42 8.89 3.55
CA ASP A 227 -0.59 7.79 3.07
C ASP A 227 -1.55 6.63 2.75
N LEU A 228 -1.90 6.50 1.47
CA LEU A 228 -2.53 5.29 0.93
C LEU A 228 -1.44 4.23 0.80
N ASN A 229 -1.27 3.41 1.83
CA ASN A 229 -0.68 2.09 1.64
C ASN A 229 -1.75 1.22 0.98
N ILE A 230 -1.65 1.10 -0.35
CA ILE A 230 -2.21 -0.04 -1.08
C ILE A 230 -1.34 -1.22 -0.67
N MET A 231 -1.73 -1.92 0.40
CA MET A 231 -1.16 -3.19 0.79
C MET A 231 -2.29 -4.21 0.67
N ASP A 232 -2.04 -5.23 -0.13
CA ASP A 232 -2.96 -6.24 -0.62
C ASP A 232 -3.88 -6.82 0.46
N THR A 233 -5.15 -6.43 0.41
CA THR A 233 -6.22 -6.93 1.30
C THR A 233 -6.79 -8.29 0.88
N GLU A 234 -6.12 -9.00 -0.02
CA GLU A 234 -6.59 -10.30 -0.52
C GLU A 234 -5.98 -11.48 0.27
N GLU A 235 -4.75 -11.36 0.77
CA GLU A 235 -4.04 -12.45 1.46
C GLU A 235 -4.50 -12.66 2.93
N ASP A 236 -4.98 -11.61 3.60
CA ASP A 236 -5.45 -11.69 5.01
C ASP A 236 -6.88 -12.24 5.15
N LEU A 237 -7.71 -12.13 4.10
CA LEU A 237 -9.06 -12.69 4.10
C LEU A 237 -9.02 -14.23 3.89
N GLU A 238 -8.01 -14.71 3.16
CA GLU A 238 -7.80 -16.14 2.91
C GLU A 238 -7.29 -16.87 4.17
N ARG A 239 -6.43 -16.23 4.96
CA ARG A 239 -5.94 -16.77 6.25
C ARG A 239 -7.05 -16.88 7.31
N GLN A 240 -7.95 -15.91 7.39
CA GLN A 240 -9.06 -15.95 8.37
C GLN A 240 -10.13 -17.00 8.05
N LEU A 241 -10.31 -17.37 6.77
CA LEU A 241 -11.22 -18.46 6.38
C LEU A 241 -10.61 -19.84 6.64
N GLN A 242 -9.29 -19.97 6.61
CA GLN A 242 -8.58 -21.23 6.86
C GLN A 242 -8.52 -21.61 8.34
N ASP A 243 -8.44 -20.63 9.24
CA ASP A 243 -8.37 -20.87 10.69
C ASP A 243 -9.72 -21.25 11.31
N LYS A 244 -10.85 -20.88 10.68
CA LYS A 244 -12.20 -21.27 11.14
C LYS A 244 -12.63 -22.69 10.78
N LEU A 245 -11.85 -23.42 9.99
CA LEU A 245 -12.18 -24.79 9.56
C LEU A 245 -11.43 -25.88 10.35
N ASN A 246 -10.52 -25.51 11.26
CA ASN A 246 -9.67 -26.47 11.99
C ASN A 246 -10.13 -26.76 13.43
N GLU A 247 -11.27 -26.24 13.89
CA GLU A 247 -11.81 -26.49 15.25
C GLU A 247 -12.86 -27.61 15.27
N SER A 248 -12.57 -28.78 14.69
CA SER A 248 -13.30 -30.02 14.99
C SER A 248 -12.41 -31.21 14.65
N ASP A 249 -11.77 -31.83 15.64
CA ASP A 249 -12.28 -33.08 16.22
C ASP A 249 -11.17 -33.77 17.02
N GLY A 250 -11.55 -34.33 18.16
CA GLY A 250 -10.66 -35.08 19.03
C GLY A 250 -11.18 -36.50 19.23
N GLN A 251 -10.27 -37.46 19.02
CA GLN A 251 -10.28 -38.88 19.43
C GLN A 251 -10.92 -39.88 18.45
N GLN A 252 -10.11 -40.68 17.74
CA GLN A 252 -10.13 -42.16 17.83
C GLN A 252 -8.98 -42.90 17.10
N GLN A 253 -8.14 -43.54 17.92
CA GLN A 253 -7.34 -44.76 17.70
C GLN A 253 -7.04 -45.27 16.26
N GLU A 254 -5.74 -45.21 15.95
CA GLU A 254 -4.92 -46.19 15.22
C GLU A 254 -5.27 -46.57 13.76
N ASN A 255 -6.29 -45.98 13.14
CA ASN A 255 -6.52 -46.06 11.68
C ASN A 255 -6.35 -44.71 10.94
N GLU A 256 -5.87 -43.67 11.64
CA GLU A 256 -5.89 -42.26 11.23
C GLU A 256 -4.78 -41.83 10.26
N GLY A 257 -3.68 -42.60 10.13
CA GLY A 257 -2.51 -42.17 9.34
C GLY A 257 -2.80 -42.01 7.85
N SER A 258 -3.45 -43.00 7.22
CA SER A 258 -3.81 -42.94 5.80
C SER A 258 -4.93 -41.90 5.55
N ASN A 259 -5.92 -41.80 6.44
CA ASN A 259 -7.01 -40.83 6.31
C ASN A 259 -6.53 -39.38 6.45
N GLN A 260 -5.56 -39.11 7.33
CA GLN A 260 -4.98 -37.78 7.49
C GLN A 260 -4.11 -37.36 6.29
N ILE A 261 -3.44 -38.31 5.65
CA ILE A 261 -2.68 -38.08 4.40
C ILE A 261 -3.64 -37.80 3.24
N VAL A 262 -4.72 -38.58 3.11
CA VAL A 262 -5.77 -38.38 2.10
C VAL A 262 -6.45 -37.02 2.25
N MET A 263 -6.81 -36.62 3.48
CA MET A 263 -7.35 -35.28 3.77
C MET A 263 -6.36 -34.15 3.44
N GLY A 264 -5.07 -34.36 3.72
CA GLY A 264 -4.01 -33.40 3.40
C GLY A 264 -3.83 -33.18 1.89
N ILE A 265 -3.83 -34.26 1.11
CA ILE A 265 -3.74 -34.21 -0.35
C ILE A 265 -5.00 -33.58 -0.96
N GLN A 266 -6.18 -33.91 -0.44
CA GLN A 266 -7.44 -33.30 -0.87
C GLN A 266 -7.43 -31.77 -0.68
N LYS A 267 -6.95 -31.30 0.47
CA LYS A 267 -6.80 -29.86 0.75
C LYS A 267 -5.80 -29.17 -0.21
N GLN A 268 -4.74 -29.86 -0.59
CA GLN A 268 -3.77 -29.34 -1.58
C GLN A 268 -4.38 -29.26 -2.99
N ILE A 269 -5.19 -30.25 -3.38
CA ILE A 269 -5.94 -30.23 -4.65
C ILE A 269 -6.92 -29.04 -4.68
N ASP A 270 -7.65 -28.79 -3.59
CA ASP A 270 -8.61 -27.69 -3.52
C ASP A 270 -7.92 -26.33 -3.59
N ASN A 271 -6.77 -26.17 -2.93
CA ASN A 271 -5.96 -24.95 -3.02
C ASN A 271 -5.44 -24.73 -4.46
N LEU A 272 -4.89 -25.76 -5.09
CA LEU A 272 -4.43 -25.67 -6.48
C LEU A 272 -5.56 -25.41 -7.47
N LYS A 273 -6.78 -25.90 -7.19
CA LYS A 273 -7.96 -25.61 -7.99
C LYS A 273 -8.38 -24.15 -7.89
N SER A 274 -8.34 -23.57 -6.70
CA SER A 274 -8.56 -22.13 -6.48
C SER A 274 -7.53 -21.30 -7.25
N LYS A 275 -6.25 -21.67 -7.13
CA LYS A 275 -5.14 -20.99 -7.80
C LYS A 275 -5.23 -21.07 -9.33
N LEU A 276 -5.59 -22.24 -9.87
CA LEU A 276 -5.80 -22.43 -11.31
C LEU A 276 -6.94 -21.54 -11.82
N GLN A 277 -8.02 -21.42 -11.06
CA GLN A 277 -9.16 -20.56 -11.40
C GLN A 277 -8.74 -19.08 -11.47
N GLU A 278 -7.93 -18.62 -10.50
CA GLU A 278 -7.40 -17.25 -10.49
C GLU A 278 -6.47 -17.00 -11.70
N THR A 279 -5.56 -17.93 -12.01
CA THR A 279 -4.68 -17.86 -13.19
C THR A 279 -5.50 -17.79 -14.49
N GLN A 280 -6.58 -18.57 -14.60
CA GLN A 280 -7.49 -18.55 -15.75
C GLN A 280 -8.23 -17.22 -15.91
N ASP A 281 -8.72 -16.64 -14.81
CA ASP A 281 -9.40 -15.35 -14.83
C ASP A 281 -8.43 -14.21 -15.23
N ARG A 282 -7.18 -14.27 -14.75
CA ARG A 282 -6.13 -13.33 -15.16
C ARG A 282 -5.78 -13.45 -16.63
N ARG A 283 -5.68 -14.68 -17.16
CA ARG A 283 -5.48 -14.94 -18.60
C ARG A 283 -6.62 -14.33 -19.43
N LYS A 284 -7.87 -14.54 -19.03
CA LYS A 284 -9.04 -14.00 -19.75
C LYS A 284 -9.05 -12.47 -19.77
N ARG A 285 -8.75 -11.82 -18.64
CA ARG A 285 -8.62 -10.35 -18.57
C ARG A 285 -7.51 -9.83 -19.50
N GLN A 286 -6.40 -10.56 -19.58
CA GLN A 286 -5.28 -10.23 -20.47
C GLN A 286 -5.65 -10.39 -21.96
N GLU A 287 -6.43 -11.43 -22.32
CA GLU A 287 -6.97 -11.62 -23.68
C GLU A 287 -7.92 -10.47 -24.07
N ASP A 288 -8.82 -10.07 -23.17
CA ASP A 288 -9.73 -8.94 -23.39
C ASP A 288 -8.97 -7.62 -23.58
N LEU A 289 -7.87 -7.43 -22.85
CA LEU A 289 -7.02 -6.25 -22.99
C LEU A 289 -6.29 -6.24 -24.35
N ILE A 290 -5.77 -7.39 -24.79
CA ILE A 290 -5.12 -7.55 -26.10
C ILE A 290 -6.10 -7.25 -27.26
N MET A 291 -7.37 -7.62 -27.12
CA MET A 291 -8.40 -7.32 -28.11
C MET A 291 -8.71 -5.83 -28.22
N LYS A 292 -8.54 -5.06 -27.14
CA LYS A 292 -8.83 -3.62 -27.08
C LYS A 292 -7.65 -2.72 -27.47
N VAL A 293 -6.42 -3.26 -27.49
CA VAL A 293 -5.21 -2.48 -27.76
C VAL A 293 -4.87 -2.51 -29.26
N GLU A 294 -4.89 -1.33 -29.88
CA GLU A 294 -4.52 -1.13 -31.29
C GLU A 294 -3.00 -0.98 -31.50
N ASN A 295 -2.27 -0.57 -30.45
CA ASN A 295 -0.83 -0.37 -30.53
C ASN A 295 -0.08 -1.71 -30.66
N LEU A 296 0.65 -1.88 -31.77
CA LEU A 296 1.31 -3.14 -32.11
C LEU A 296 2.42 -3.54 -31.12
N ALA A 297 3.22 -2.59 -30.65
CA ALA A 297 4.32 -2.86 -29.70
C ALA A 297 3.79 -3.29 -28.32
N LEU A 298 2.72 -2.63 -27.85
CA LEU A 298 2.02 -3.03 -26.63
C LEU A 298 1.36 -4.40 -26.80
N LYS A 299 0.75 -4.67 -27.96
CA LYS A 299 0.17 -5.97 -28.28
C LYS A 299 1.19 -7.10 -28.21
N THR A 300 2.39 -6.91 -28.76
CA THR A 300 3.49 -7.89 -28.67
C THR A 300 3.92 -8.16 -27.22
N ARG A 301 4.03 -7.10 -26.39
CA ARG A 301 4.40 -7.26 -24.98
C ARG A 301 3.30 -7.95 -24.17
N LEU A 302 2.05 -7.60 -24.40
CA LEU A 302 0.90 -8.21 -23.74
C LEU A 302 0.74 -9.68 -24.15
N GLN A 303 1.05 -10.02 -25.41
CA GLN A 303 1.06 -11.39 -25.92
C GLN A 303 2.11 -12.26 -25.22
N ALA A 304 3.33 -11.73 -24.99
CA ALA A 304 4.35 -12.46 -24.24
C ALA A 304 3.89 -12.79 -22.80
N MET A 305 3.25 -11.84 -22.11
CA MET A 305 2.68 -12.11 -20.78
C MET A 305 1.50 -13.09 -20.83
N LEU A 306 0.70 -13.08 -21.90
CA LEU A 306 -0.37 -14.07 -22.08
C LEU A 306 0.19 -15.49 -22.24
N ASP A 307 1.29 -15.65 -22.97
CA ASP A 307 1.94 -16.94 -23.17
C ASP A 307 2.56 -17.45 -21.86
N GLU A 308 3.09 -16.56 -21.01
CA GLU A 308 3.54 -16.89 -19.65
C GLU A 308 2.38 -17.41 -18.77
N PHE A 309 1.20 -16.76 -18.82
CA PHE A 309 0.02 -17.23 -18.10
C PHE A 309 -0.47 -18.59 -18.60
N LYS A 310 -0.43 -18.85 -19.90
CA LYS A 310 -0.76 -20.18 -20.47
C LYS A 310 0.21 -21.26 -19.98
N GLN A 311 1.51 -20.97 -19.95
CA GLN A 311 2.50 -21.90 -19.41
C GLN A 311 2.32 -22.14 -17.91
N GLN A 312 1.91 -21.11 -17.15
CA GLN A 312 1.57 -21.25 -15.74
C GLN A 312 0.36 -22.16 -15.54
N GLU A 313 -0.71 -21.96 -16.31
CA GLU A 313 -1.93 -22.77 -16.29
C GLU A 313 -1.63 -24.25 -16.57
N GLU A 314 -0.79 -24.54 -17.58
CA GLU A 314 -0.37 -25.90 -17.92
C GLU A 314 0.39 -26.57 -16.77
N ARG A 315 1.30 -25.84 -16.10
CA ARG A 315 2.07 -26.36 -14.95
C ARG A 315 1.18 -26.64 -13.75
N GLU A 316 0.25 -25.74 -13.44
CA GLU A 316 -0.71 -25.91 -12.34
C GLU A 316 -1.67 -27.09 -12.60
N LYS A 317 -2.10 -27.26 -13.86
CA LYS A 317 -2.92 -28.41 -14.28
C LYS A 317 -2.18 -29.74 -14.15
N GLN A 318 -0.92 -29.80 -14.58
CA GLN A 318 -0.07 -30.99 -14.43
C GLN A 318 0.16 -31.36 -12.95
N GLN A 319 0.39 -30.36 -12.10
CA GLN A 319 0.52 -30.57 -10.65
C GLN A 319 -0.77 -31.10 -10.02
N MET A 320 -1.93 -30.57 -10.43
CA MET A 320 -3.22 -31.06 -9.99
C MET A 320 -3.44 -32.52 -10.39
N THR A 321 -3.17 -32.89 -11.65
CA THR A 321 -3.30 -34.28 -12.12
C THR A 321 -2.38 -35.22 -11.35
N SER A 322 -1.13 -34.82 -11.09
CA SER A 322 -0.20 -35.63 -10.30
C SER A 322 -0.69 -35.86 -8.86
N LEU A 323 -1.29 -34.86 -8.21
CA LEU A 323 -1.85 -35.01 -6.87
C LEU A 323 -3.13 -35.84 -6.85
N GLN A 324 -3.95 -35.75 -7.91
CA GLN A 324 -5.12 -36.61 -8.09
C GLN A 324 -4.74 -38.08 -8.28
N GLU A 325 -3.71 -38.36 -9.08
CA GLU A 325 -3.16 -39.72 -9.25
C GLU A 325 -2.56 -40.26 -7.94
N GLN A 326 -1.88 -39.41 -7.16
CA GLN A 326 -1.38 -39.79 -5.84
C GLN A 326 -2.51 -40.09 -4.84
N LEU A 327 -3.60 -39.32 -4.90
CA LEU A 327 -4.78 -39.56 -4.09
C LEU A 327 -5.46 -40.89 -4.46
N GLU A 328 -5.64 -41.15 -5.75
CA GLU A 328 -6.24 -42.37 -6.28
C GLU A 328 -5.41 -43.61 -5.90
N SER A 329 -4.08 -43.54 -6.04
CA SER A 329 -3.17 -44.62 -5.62
C SER A 329 -3.19 -44.90 -4.11
N LEU A 330 -3.54 -43.91 -3.28
CA LEU A 330 -3.68 -44.08 -1.83
C LEU A 330 -5.05 -44.61 -1.43
N MET A 331 -6.09 -44.41 -2.26
CA MET A 331 -7.43 -44.98 -2.02
C MET A 331 -7.59 -46.41 -2.54
N GLU A 332 -6.76 -46.85 -3.49
CA GLU A 332 -6.76 -48.23 -4.03
C GLU A 332 -5.96 -49.26 -3.19
N LYS A 333 -5.26 -48.85 -2.12
CA LYS A 333 -4.46 -49.72 -1.24
C LYS A 333 -5.14 -50.02 0.09
#